data_AF-A0A0T6A365-F1
#
_entry.id   AF-A0A0T6A365-F1
#
_cell.length_a   1.000
_cell.length_b   1.000
_cell.length_c   1.000
_cell.angle_alpha   90.00
_cell.angle_beta   90.00
_cell.angle_gamma   90.00
#
_symmetry.space_group_name_H-M   'P 1'
#
loop_
_entity.id
_entity.type
_entity.pdbx_description
1 polymer ?
#
loop_
_entity_poly.entity_id
_entity_poly.type
_entity_poly.pdbx_seq_one_letter_code
_entity_poly.pdbx_strand_id
1 'polypeptide(L)'
;MPYGEPDPADPQILVGVGLPAEAGTMTEMAYVFAEEFCRMGWDAPMILRVFSDPFYAGPHRAYRALGEPALRAIVEECVEVWGRHRGDSAGEGA
;
A
#
# COMPACT_ATOMS: atom_id res chain seq x y z
N MET A 1 -23.31 31.49 9.40
CA MET A 1 -22.96 30.25 8.67
C MET A 1 -24.23 29.52 8.30
N PRO A 2 -24.52 29.32 7.01
CA PRO A 2 -25.58 28.42 6.56
C PRO A 2 -25.30 26.98 7.02
N TYR A 3 -26.35 26.20 7.26
CA TYR A 3 -26.20 24.79 7.67
C TYR A 3 -25.56 23.97 6.54
N GLY A 4 -24.33 23.49 6.77
CA GLY A 4 -23.59 22.62 5.83
C GLY A 4 -22.30 23.21 5.25
N GLU A 5 -22.00 24.49 5.48
CA GLU A 5 -20.69 25.04 5.11
C GLU A 5 -19.66 24.77 6.20
N PRO A 6 -18.48 24.21 5.86
CA PRO A 6 -17.38 24.08 6.81
C PRO A 6 -16.97 25.47 7.32
N ASP A 7 -16.93 25.63 8.64
CA ASP A 7 -16.42 26.87 9.25
C ASP A 7 -14.89 26.86 9.20
N PRO A 8 -14.23 27.82 8.52
CA PRO A 8 -12.76 27.88 8.47
C PRO A 8 -12.10 28.06 9.85
N ALA A 9 -12.85 28.53 10.85
CA ALA A 9 -12.39 28.67 12.23
C ALA A 9 -12.69 27.44 13.09
N ASP A 10 -13.34 26.39 12.55
CA ASP A 10 -13.59 25.16 13.28
C ASP A 10 -12.28 24.42 13.58
N PRO A 11 -11.88 24.27 14.85
CA PRO A 11 -10.66 23.56 15.21
C PRO A 11 -10.73 22.05 14.92
N GLN A 12 -11.89 21.51 14.56
CA GLN A 12 -12.10 20.09 14.21
C GLN A 12 -12.11 19.85 12.69
N ILE A 13 -11.95 20.89 11.86
CA ILE A 13 -11.86 20.70 10.42
C ILE A 13 -10.59 19.93 10.06
N LEU A 14 -10.72 18.93 9.17
CA LEU A 14 -9.57 18.18 8.68
C LEU A 14 -8.79 19.05 7.69
N VAL A 15 -7.56 19.39 8.07
CA VAL A 15 -6.60 20.10 7.21
C VAL A 15 -5.53 19.13 6.75
N GLY A 16 -5.56 18.76 5.47
CA GLY A 16 -4.51 17.95 4.87
C GLY A 16 -3.25 18.77 4.63
N VAL A 17 -2.09 18.29 5.11
CA VAL A 17 -0.78 18.91 4.88
C VAL A 17 0.06 17.95 4.05
N GLY A 18 0.55 18.42 2.89
CA GLY A 18 1.49 17.67 2.08
C GLY A 18 2.91 17.84 2.59
N LEU A 19 3.58 16.73 2.88
CA LEU A 19 5.01 16.72 3.17
C LEU A 19 5.79 16.38 1.89
N PRO A 20 6.92 17.06 1.62
CA PRO A 20 7.77 16.70 0.50
C PRO A 20 8.33 15.29 0.72
N ALA A 21 8.30 14.48 -0.34
CA ALA A 21 8.93 13.17 -0.37
C ALA A 21 10.28 13.28 -1.09
N GLU A 22 11.28 12.53 -0.64
CA GLU A 22 12.59 12.47 -1.27
C GLU A 22 12.55 11.57 -2.51
N ALA A 23 13.58 11.69 -3.35
CA ALA A 23 13.75 10.79 -4.49
C ALA A 23 13.96 9.37 -3.98
N GLY A 24 13.09 8.43 -4.37
CA GLY A 24 13.15 7.03 -3.93
C GLY A 24 12.10 6.65 -2.88
N THR A 25 11.43 7.61 -2.22
CA THR A 25 10.38 7.32 -1.23
C THR A 25 9.27 6.43 -1.78
N MET A 26 8.90 6.58 -3.07
CA MET A 26 7.88 5.73 -3.69
C MET A 26 8.33 4.28 -3.86
N THR A 27 9.61 4.05 -4.12
CA THR A 27 10.20 2.71 -4.19
C THR A 27 10.16 2.06 -2.81
N GLU A 28 10.60 2.77 -1.77
CA GLU A 28 10.56 2.28 -0.39
C GLU A 28 9.12 1.96 0.05
N MET A 29 8.17 2.84 -0.26
CA MET A 29 6.75 2.61 0.01
C MET A 29 6.22 1.37 -0.72
N ALA A 30 6.63 1.15 -1.98
CA ALA A 30 6.23 -0.04 -2.73
C ALA A 30 6.73 -1.32 -2.07
N TYR A 31 7.97 -1.35 -1.58
CA TYR A 31 8.51 -2.48 -0.81
C TYR A 31 7.70 -2.72 0.46
N VAL A 32 7.40 -1.67 1.24
CA VAL A 32 6.61 -1.82 2.47
C VAL A 32 5.24 -2.43 2.17
N PHE A 33 4.51 -1.92 1.18
CA PHE A 33 3.22 -2.50 0.83
C PHE A 33 3.34 -3.96 0.37
N ALA A 34 4.29 -4.27 -0.51
CA ALA A 34 4.47 -5.62 -1.03
C ALA A 34 4.85 -6.60 0.08
N GLU A 35 5.78 -6.24 0.96
CA GLU A 35 6.20 -7.06 2.11
C GLU A 35 5.02 -7.38 3.02
N GLU A 36 4.24 -6.38 3.43
CA GLU A 36 3.12 -6.58 4.36
C GLU A 36 2.09 -7.56 3.79
N PHE A 37 1.74 -7.44 2.51
CA PHE A 37 0.83 -8.40 1.87
C PHE A 37 1.45 -9.80 1.71
N CYS A 38 2.75 -9.90 1.40
CA CYS A 38 3.42 -11.20 1.37
C CYS A 38 3.38 -11.89 2.74
N ARG A 39 3.60 -11.14 3.82
CA ARG A 39 3.54 -11.66 5.20
C ARG A 39 2.13 -12.06 5.64
N MET A 40 1.10 -11.51 5.00
CA MET A 40 -0.29 -11.96 5.12
C MET A 40 -0.64 -13.16 4.23
N GLY A 41 0.33 -13.71 3.48
CA GLY A 41 0.18 -14.91 2.65
C GLY A 41 -0.40 -14.66 1.26
N TRP A 42 -0.37 -13.41 0.78
CA TRP A 42 -0.85 -13.07 -0.57
C TRP A 42 0.21 -13.38 -1.62
N ASP A 43 -0.23 -13.76 -2.82
CA ASP A 43 0.65 -14.02 -3.96
C ASP A 43 0.87 -12.77 -4.84
N ALA A 44 1.86 -12.83 -5.74
CA ALA A 44 2.22 -11.69 -6.59
C ALA A 44 1.03 -11.13 -7.41
N PRO A 45 0.18 -11.96 -8.07
CA PRO A 45 -1.01 -11.47 -8.77
C PRO A 45 -1.99 -10.70 -7.88
N MET A 46 -2.28 -11.20 -6.67
CA MET A 46 -3.16 -10.51 -5.72
C MET A 46 -2.57 -9.17 -5.30
N ILE A 47 -1.26 -9.13 -5.02
CA ILE A 47 -0.57 -7.90 -4.61
C ILE A 47 -0.59 -6.87 -5.76
N LEU A 48 -0.25 -7.26 -6.98
CA LEU A 48 -0.27 -6.36 -8.15
C LEU A 48 -1.67 -5.79 -8.42
N ARG A 49 -2.74 -6.55 -8.09
CA ARG A 49 -4.11 -6.05 -8.19
C ARG A 49 -4.36 -4.86 -7.26
N VAL A 50 -3.82 -4.89 -6.04
CA VAL A 50 -3.92 -3.78 -5.06
C VAL A 50 -3.24 -2.52 -5.61
N PHE A 51 -2.04 -2.66 -6.19
CA PHE A 51 -1.33 -1.53 -6.79
C PHE A 51 -2.05 -0.91 -7.99
N SER A 52 -2.76 -1.71 -8.80
CA SER A 52 -3.46 -1.20 -9.98
C SER A 52 -4.83 -0.56 -9.69
N ASP A 53 -5.42 -0.80 -8.52
CA ASP A 53 -6.75 -0.30 -8.16
C ASP A 53 -6.69 1.08 -7.44
N PRO A 54 -7.29 2.15 -8.00
CA PRO A 54 -7.31 3.49 -7.39
C PRO A 54 -7.97 3.56 -6.02
N PHE A 55 -8.78 2.57 -5.63
CA PHE A 55 -9.32 2.46 -4.29
C PHE A 55 -8.20 2.44 -3.22
N TYR A 56 -7.07 1.81 -3.53
CA TYR A 56 -5.89 1.77 -2.66
C TYR A 56 -4.96 2.93 -2.98
N ALA A 57 -5.30 4.13 -2.50
CA ALA A 57 -4.62 5.37 -2.88
C ALA A 57 -3.09 5.35 -2.67
N GLY A 58 -2.58 4.72 -1.60
CA GLY A 58 -1.15 4.59 -1.33
C GLY A 58 -0.43 3.73 -2.38
N PRO A 59 -0.77 2.43 -2.49
CA PRO A 59 -0.24 1.54 -3.53
C PRO A 59 -0.44 2.09 -4.94
N HIS A 60 -1.61 2.65 -5.25
CA HIS A 60 -1.87 3.21 -6.57
C HIS A 60 -1.00 4.42 -6.91
N ARG A 61 -0.64 5.25 -5.93
CA ARG A 61 0.35 6.33 -6.15
C ARG A 61 1.72 5.77 -6.49
N ALA A 62 2.18 4.73 -5.78
CA ALA A 62 3.43 4.05 -6.11
C ALA A 62 3.39 3.46 -7.54
N TYR A 63 2.24 2.89 -7.94
CA TYR A 63 2.02 2.40 -9.31
C TYR A 63 2.15 3.49 -10.37
N ARG A 64 1.54 4.65 -10.13
CA ARG A 64 1.65 5.80 -11.06
C ARG A 64 3.06 6.38 -11.12
N ALA A 65 3.79 6.36 -10.01
CA ALA A 65 5.13 6.93 -9.92
C ALA A 65 6.21 6.03 -10.52
N LEU A 66 6.15 4.72 -10.27
CA LEU A 66 7.18 3.75 -10.66
C LEU A 66 6.88 3.03 -11.97
N GLY A 67 5.60 2.88 -12.31
CA GLY A 67 5.15 2.06 -13.43
C GLY A 67 5.12 0.56 -13.11
N GLU A 68 4.38 -0.17 -13.94
CA GLU A 68 4.13 -1.60 -13.74
C GLU A 68 5.40 -2.47 -13.75
N PRO A 69 6.39 -2.28 -14.65
CA PRO A 69 7.57 -3.15 -14.69
C PRO A 69 8.41 -3.11 -13.41
N ALA A 70 8.62 -1.90 -12.86
CA ALA A 70 9.36 -1.73 -11.62
C ALA A 70 8.62 -2.34 -10.41
N LEU A 71 7.29 -2.13 -10.34
CA LEU A 71 6.48 -2.74 -9.29
C LEU A 71 6.43 -4.25 -9.36
N ARG A 72 6.34 -4.81 -10.57
CA ARG A 72 6.37 -6.26 -10.77
C ARG A 72 7.65 -6.86 -10.20
N ALA A 73 8.80 -6.27 -10.50
CA ALA A 73 10.08 -6.72 -9.96
C ALA A 73 10.11 -6.68 -8.41
N ILE A 74 9.63 -5.59 -7.81
CA ILE A 74 9.55 -5.43 -6.35
C ILE A 74 8.64 -6.50 -5.72
N VAL A 75 7.46 -6.72 -6.29
CA VAL A 75 6.49 -7.69 -5.76
C VAL A 75 7.03 -9.11 -5.88
N GLU A 76 7.63 -9.47 -7.01
CA GLU A 76 8.24 -10.77 -7.23
C GLU A 76 9.38 -11.02 -6.23
N GLU A 77 10.26 -10.03 -6.03
CA GLU A 77 11.32 -10.09 -5.02
C GLU A 77 10.74 -10.31 -3.60
N CYS A 78 9.72 -9.55 -3.21
CA CYS A 78 9.09 -9.72 -1.90
C CYS A 78 8.47 -11.12 -1.72
N VAL A 79 7.80 -11.65 -2.76
CA VAL A 79 7.22 -13.00 -2.70
C VAL A 79 8.30 -14.07 -2.62
N GLU A 80 9.44 -13.90 -3.28
CA GLU A 80 10.56 -14.83 -3.19
C GLU A 80 11.16 -14.88 -1.77
N VAL A 81 11.29 -13.72 -1.13
CA VAL A 81 11.86 -13.58 0.23
C VAL A 81 10.85 -14.04 1.30
N TRP A 82 9.61 -13.57 1.22
CA TRP A 82 8.62 -13.68 2.31
C TRP A 82 7.49 -14.68 2.03
N GLY A 83 7.21 -15.03 0.77
CA GLY A 83 6.11 -15.91 0.38
C GLY A 83 6.27 -17.38 0.80
N ARG A 84 7.42 -17.74 1.37
CA ARG A 84 7.66 -19.06 1.99
C ARG A 84 7.14 -19.16 3.42
N HIS A 85 6.87 -18.02 4.08
CA HIS A 85 6.21 -17.97 5.38
C HIS A 85 4.69 -18.09 5.20
N ARG A 86 4.23 -19.21 4.65
CA ARG A 86 2.85 -19.66 4.91
C ARG A 86 2.83 -19.99 6.40
N GLY A 87 2.20 -19.16 7.22
CA GLY A 87 2.03 -19.46 8.63
C GLY A 87 1.44 -20.87 8.76
N ASP A 88 2.11 -21.73 9.50
CA ASP A 88 1.54 -22.98 10.00
C ASP A 88 0.35 -22.62 10.89
N SER A 89 -0.82 -22.45 10.27
CA SER A 89 -2.13 -22.54 10.92
C SER A 89 -2.86 -23.80 10.47
N ALA A 90 -2.11 -24.89 10.29
CA ALA A 90 -2.64 -26.24 10.28
C ALA A 90 -2.29 -26.92 11.61
N GLY A 91 -3.04 -26.61 12.66
CA GLY A 91 -2.77 -27.22 13.96
C GLY A 91 -3.62 -26.73 15.12
N GLU A 92 -4.94 -26.68 15.01
CA GLU A 92 -5.83 -26.99 16.14
C GLU A 92 -7.28 -27.15 15.68
N GLY A 93 -7.84 -28.34 15.94
CA GLY A 93 -9.22 -28.70 15.63
C GLY A 93 -9.38 -30.17 15.29
N ALA A 94 -8.99 -31.04 16.24
CA ALA A 94 -9.52 -32.41 16.34
C ALA A 94 -10.87 -32.37 17.07
#